data_AF-A0A9E6D8C2-F1
#
_entry.id   AF-A0A9E6D8C2-F1
#
_cell.length_a   1.000
_cell.length_b   1.000
_cell.length_c   1.000
_cell.angle_alpha   90.00
_cell.angle_beta   90.00
_cell.angle_gamma   90.00
#
_symmetry.space_group_name_H-M   'P 1'
#
loop_
_entity.id
_entity.type
_entity.pdbx_description
1 polymer ?
#
loop_
_entity_poly.entity_id
_entity_poly.type
_entity_poly.pdbx_seq_one_letter_code
_entity_poly.pdbx_strand_id
1 'polypeptide(L)'
;MTLFRIFLLALLVSLLVYTLMVGAAHGWNLIPPFFAEIQAMTWQGQFNFDFMGFLLLSALWCAWRNDFSPLGLGLAILGATGGILFLSIYLLILSFQTGGDIKAVMLGSRRAQS
;
A
#
# COMPACT_ATOMS: atom_id res chain seq x y z
N MET A 1 15.85 6.65 -10.24
CA MET A 1 15.22 6.91 -8.92
C MET A 1 14.34 8.16 -8.89
N THR A 2 14.76 9.30 -9.45
CA THR A 2 13.91 10.52 -9.49
C THR A 2 12.54 10.29 -10.11
N LEU A 3 12.48 9.66 -11.30
CA LEU A 3 11.20 9.35 -11.97
C LEU A 3 10.28 8.45 -11.12
N PHE A 4 10.86 7.46 -10.43
CA PHE A 4 10.11 6.60 -9.52
C PHE A 4 9.48 7.40 -8.37
N ARG A 5 10.24 8.31 -7.74
CA ARG A 5 9.72 9.19 -6.68
C ARG A 5 8.61 10.11 -7.19
N ILE A 6 8.78 10.68 -8.39
CA ILE A 6 7.74 11.51 -9.04
C ILE A 6 6.47 10.69 -9.28
N PHE A 7 6.59 9.46 -9.77
CA PHE A 7 5.47 8.56 -9.98
C PHE A 7 4.73 8.24 -8.67
N LEU A 8 5.47 7.93 -7.59
CA LEU A 8 4.88 7.68 -6.27
C LEU A 8 4.14 8.92 -5.74
N LEU A 9 4.72 10.11 -5.90
CA LEU A 9 4.08 11.36 -5.51
C LEU A 9 2.80 11.63 -6.32
N ALA A 10 2.83 11.36 -7.62
CA ALA A 10 1.65 11.51 -8.47
C ALA A 10 0.50 10.61 -8.00
N LEU A 11 0.78 9.32 -7.77
CA LEU A 11 -0.20 8.36 -7.23
C LEU A 11 -0.76 8.79 -5.86
N LEU A 12 0.14 9.23 -4.96
CA LEU A 12 -0.23 9.69 -3.63
C LEU A 12 -1.19 10.87 -3.70
N VAL A 13 -0.82 11.92 -4.44
CA VAL A 13 -1.62 13.14 -4.54
C VAL A 13 -2.94 12.86 -5.24
N SER A 14 -2.93 12.12 -6.36
CA SER A 14 -4.14 11.81 -7.11
C SER A 14 -5.15 11.03 -6.27
N LEU A 15 -4.69 9.98 -5.59
CA LEU A 15 -5.59 9.15 -4.79
C LEU A 15 -6.02 9.86 -3.50
N LEU A 16 -5.15 10.68 -2.89
CA LEU A 16 -5.51 11.42 -1.69
C LEU A 16 -6.66 12.38 -1.99
N VAL A 17 -6.54 13.16 -3.06
CA VAL A 17 -7.61 14.09 -3.50
C VAL A 17 -8.89 13.31 -3.80
N TYR A 18 -8.80 12.23 -4.57
CA TYR A 18 -9.96 11.42 -4.91
C TYR A 18 -10.66 10.83 -3.66
N THR A 19 -9.88 10.31 -2.72
CA THR A 19 -10.37 9.75 -1.45
C THR A 19 -11.06 10.82 -0.61
N LEU A 20 -10.49 12.02 -0.52
CA LEU A 20 -11.11 13.13 0.22
C LEU A 20 -12.47 13.52 -0.38
N MET A 21 -12.56 13.58 -1.72
CA MET A 21 -13.81 13.90 -2.42
C MET A 21 -14.88 12.81 -2.21
N VAL A 22 -14.50 11.54 -2.37
CA VAL A 22 -15.42 10.40 -2.15
C VAL A 22 -15.86 10.35 -0.68
N GLY A 23 -14.94 10.54 0.26
CA GLY A 23 -15.25 10.53 1.69
C GLY A 23 -16.21 11.66 2.09
N ALA A 24 -16.04 12.85 1.51
CA ALA A 24 -16.95 13.98 1.73
C ALA A 24 -18.35 13.74 1.13
N ALA A 25 -18.45 13.06 -0.01
CA ALA A 25 -19.71 12.83 -0.71
C ALA A 25 -20.47 11.58 -0.23
N HIS A 26 -19.76 10.53 0.20
CA HIS A 26 -20.33 9.20 0.48
C HIS A 26 -20.05 8.69 1.90
N GLY A 27 -19.32 9.45 2.72
CA GLY A 27 -18.94 9.07 4.08
C GLY A 27 -17.59 8.35 4.18
N TRP A 28 -17.10 8.18 5.41
CA TRP A 28 -15.75 7.66 5.71
C TRP A 28 -15.72 6.17 6.09
N ASN A 29 -16.86 5.48 5.99
CA ASN A 29 -17.01 4.07 6.32
C ASN A 29 -16.72 3.17 5.11
N LEU A 30 -15.51 3.22 4.55
CA LEU A 30 -15.10 2.46 3.36
C LEU A 30 -15.22 0.92 3.53
N ILE A 31 -14.97 0.42 4.74
CA ILE A 31 -14.79 -1.03 4.97
C ILE A 31 -16.08 -1.83 4.68
N PRO A 32 -17.26 -1.50 5.24
CA PRO A 32 -18.47 -2.28 4.96
C PRO A 32 -18.88 -2.30 3.47
N PRO A 33 -18.93 -1.16 2.73
CA PRO A 33 -19.21 -1.15 1.30
C PRO A 33 -18.22 -1.99 0.49
N PHE A 34 -16.93 -1.97 0.84
CA PHE A 34 -15.91 -2.76 0.14
C PHE A 34 -16.23 -4.27 0.15
N PHE A 35 -16.60 -4.82 1.31
CA PHE A 35 -16.95 -6.23 1.45
C PHE A 35 -18.35 -6.57 0.95
N ALA A 36 -19.30 -5.63 1.02
CA ALA A 36 -20.62 -5.81 0.43
C ALA A 36 -20.55 -6.04 -1.09
N GLU A 37 -19.69 -5.31 -1.79
CA GLU A 37 -19.46 -5.51 -3.23
C GLU A 37 -18.88 -6.91 -3.53
N ILE A 38 -17.96 -7.42 -2.70
CA ILE A 38 -17.41 -8.78 -2.87
C ILE A 38 -18.53 -9.82 -2.73
N GLN A 39 -19.40 -9.67 -1.73
CA GLN A 39 -20.52 -10.57 -1.50
C GLN A 39 -21.55 -10.53 -2.63
N ALA A 40 -21.66 -9.40 -3.35
CA ALA A 40 -22.59 -9.25 -4.47
C ALA A 40 -22.21 -10.09 -5.71
N MET A 41 -20.98 -10.64 -5.77
CA MET A 41 -20.52 -11.54 -6.85
C MET A 41 -20.66 -10.92 -8.25
N THR A 42 -20.42 -9.61 -8.36
CA THR A 42 -20.40 -8.85 -9.62
C THR A 42 -18.96 -8.63 -10.11
N TRP A 43 -18.79 -8.00 -11.28
CA TRP A 43 -17.48 -7.54 -11.72
C TRP A 43 -16.81 -6.56 -10.75
N GLN A 44 -17.58 -5.71 -10.07
CA GLN A 44 -17.06 -4.83 -9.03
C GLN A 44 -16.58 -5.63 -7.81
N GLY A 45 -17.34 -6.65 -7.40
CA GLY A 45 -16.93 -7.58 -6.35
C GLY A 45 -15.65 -8.35 -6.69
N GLN A 46 -15.54 -8.82 -7.93
CA GLN A 46 -14.33 -9.50 -8.42
C GLN A 46 -13.12 -8.57 -8.37
N PHE A 47 -13.26 -7.30 -8.81
CA PHE A 47 -12.19 -6.31 -8.71
C PHE A 47 -11.78 -6.02 -7.26
N ASN A 48 -12.74 -5.87 -6.35
CA ASN A 48 -12.44 -5.67 -4.92
C ASN A 48 -11.70 -6.88 -4.34
N PHE A 49 -12.10 -8.11 -4.69
CA PHE A 49 -11.42 -9.31 -4.22
C PHE A 49 -9.99 -9.44 -4.77
N ASP A 50 -9.79 -9.12 -6.05
CA ASP A 50 -8.45 -9.04 -6.66
C ASP A 50 -7.57 -7.99 -5.96
N PHE A 51 -8.11 -6.79 -5.76
CA PHE A 51 -7.41 -5.72 -5.05
C PHE A 51 -7.06 -6.11 -3.61
N MET A 52 -7.95 -6.83 -2.91
CA MET A 52 -7.66 -7.36 -1.57
C MET A 52 -6.46 -8.32 -1.59
N GLY A 53 -6.30 -9.12 -2.65
CA GLY A 53 -5.09 -9.93 -2.87
C GLY A 53 -3.81 -9.10 -2.88
N PHE A 54 -3.80 -7.97 -3.61
CA PHE A 54 -2.68 -7.03 -3.60
C PHE A 54 -2.43 -6.39 -2.23
N LEU A 55 -3.47 -6.07 -1.46
CA LEU A 55 -3.34 -5.55 -0.10
C LEU A 55 -2.68 -6.57 0.83
N LEU A 56 -3.11 -7.83 0.77
CA LEU A 56 -2.55 -8.91 1.59
C LEU A 56 -1.08 -9.20 1.21
N LEU A 57 -0.76 -9.17 -0.09
CA LEU A 57 0.63 -9.28 -0.54
C LEU A 57 1.48 -8.09 -0.08
N SER A 58 0.96 -6.87 -0.13
CA SER A 58 1.62 -5.67 0.39
C SER A 58 1.90 -5.78 1.90
N ALA A 59 0.91 -6.27 2.67
CA ALA A 59 1.05 -6.52 4.10
C ALA A 59 2.13 -7.57 4.39
N LEU A 60 2.08 -8.71 3.70
CA LEU A 60 3.06 -9.78 3.84
C LEU A 60 4.47 -9.30 3.48
N TRP A 61 4.60 -8.55 2.39
CA TRP A 61 5.87 -7.94 1.98
C TRP A 61 6.40 -6.97 3.04
N CYS A 62 5.54 -6.12 3.62
CA CYS A 62 5.92 -5.21 4.70
C CYS A 62 6.42 -5.96 5.95
N ALA A 63 5.73 -7.03 6.36
CA ALA A 63 6.18 -7.86 7.47
C ALA A 63 7.52 -8.53 7.14
N TRP A 64 7.60 -9.20 6.00
CA TRP A 64 8.76 -9.98 5.57
C TRP A 64 10.02 -9.14 5.37
N ARG A 65 9.92 -8.00 4.64
CA ARG A 65 11.08 -7.12 4.38
C ARG A 65 11.68 -6.54 5.66
N ASN A 66 10.86 -6.41 6.71
CA ASN A 66 11.23 -5.90 8.02
C ASN A 66 11.41 -7.01 9.06
N ASP A 67 11.76 -8.23 8.61
CA ASP A 67 12.11 -9.37 9.47
C ASP A 67 11.02 -9.80 10.46
N PHE A 68 9.75 -9.56 10.14
CA PHE A 68 8.61 -9.78 11.04
C PHE A 68 8.78 -9.10 12.41
N SER A 69 9.56 -8.01 12.47
CA SER A 69 9.73 -7.20 13.67
C SER A 69 8.41 -6.52 14.07
N PRO A 70 8.27 -6.05 15.33
CA PRO A 70 7.08 -5.30 15.76
C PRO A 70 6.73 -4.12 14.84
N LEU A 71 7.74 -3.40 14.34
CA LEU A 71 7.55 -2.35 13.34
C LEU A 71 7.03 -2.91 12.01
N GLY A 72 7.63 -4.01 11.53
CA GLY A 72 7.19 -4.71 10.33
C GLY A 72 5.74 -5.16 10.38
N LEU A 73 5.30 -5.68 11.53
CA LEU A 73 3.91 -6.08 11.76
C LEU A 73 2.96 -4.88 11.81
N GLY A 74 3.37 -3.76 12.43
CA GLY A 74 2.61 -2.51 12.37
C GLY A 74 2.44 -2.00 10.93
N LEU A 75 3.52 -2.03 10.15
CA LEU A 75 3.49 -1.68 8.73
C LEU A 75 2.65 -2.67 7.90
N ALA A 76 2.60 -3.95 8.27
CA ALA A 76 1.75 -4.93 7.61
C ALA A 76 0.26 -4.62 7.77
N ILE A 77 -0.17 -4.18 8.96
CA ILE A 77 -1.55 -3.73 9.19
C ILE A 77 -1.89 -2.55 8.29
N LEU A 78 -0.97 -1.58 8.17
CA LEU A 78 -1.12 -0.46 7.24
C LEU A 78 -1.09 -0.91 5.77
N GLY A 79 -0.29 -1.91 5.41
CA GLY A 79 -0.27 -2.51 4.07
C GLY A 79 -1.58 -3.19 3.70
N ALA A 80 -2.23 -3.84 4.67
CA ALA A 80 -3.50 -4.54 4.48
C ALA A 80 -4.71 -3.59 4.34
N THR A 81 -4.58 -2.32 4.75
CA THR A 81 -5.71 -1.39 4.83
C THR A 81 -5.52 -0.09 4.06
N GLY A 82 -4.29 0.42 3.98
CA GLY A 82 -3.97 1.73 3.40
C GLY A 82 -3.71 1.72 1.89
N GLY A 83 -3.64 0.55 1.26
CA GLY A 83 -3.47 0.40 -0.18
C GLY A 83 -2.32 1.23 -0.76
N ILE A 84 -2.55 1.81 -1.94
CA ILE A 84 -1.52 2.59 -2.63
C ILE A 84 -1.24 3.95 -1.95
N LEU A 85 -2.15 4.50 -1.12
CA LEU A 85 -1.84 5.67 -0.30
C LEU A 85 -0.70 5.37 0.67
N PHE A 86 -0.83 4.28 1.44
CA PHE A 86 0.23 3.84 2.34
C PHE A 86 1.48 3.43 1.57
N LEU A 87 1.32 2.57 0.56
CA LEU A 87 2.47 1.98 -0.13
C LEU A 87 3.31 3.04 -0.87
N SER A 88 2.68 4.06 -1.45
CA SER A 88 3.40 5.16 -2.12
C SER A 88 4.21 6.01 -1.14
N ILE A 89 3.63 6.38 0.02
CA ILE A 89 4.34 7.08 1.11
C ILE A 89 5.53 6.25 1.58
N TYR A 90 5.27 4.97 1.84
CA TYR A 90 6.28 4.08 2.41
C TYR A 90 7.45 3.84 1.44
N LEU A 91 7.16 3.54 0.17
CA LEU A 91 8.20 3.40 -0.86
C LEU A 91 8.96 4.71 -1.09
N LEU A 92 8.29 5.86 -0.98
CA LEU A 92 8.95 7.16 -1.10
C LEU A 92 9.96 7.35 0.03
N ILE A 93 9.55 7.11 1.29
CA ILE A 93 10.42 7.15 2.47
C ILE A 93 11.61 6.20 2.30
N LEU A 94 11.34 4.94 1.96
CA LEU A 94 12.39 3.93 1.75
C LEU A 94 13.37 4.35 0.66
N SER A 95 12.89 4.93 -0.44
CA SER A 95 13.76 5.38 -1.52
C SER A 95 14.77 6.44 -1.09
N PHE A 96 14.46 7.24 -0.06
CA PHE A 96 15.40 8.19 0.52
C PHE A 96 16.30 7.53 1.57
N GLN A 97 15.73 6.71 2.45
CA GLN A 97 16.47 6.02 3.51
C GLN A 97 17.55 5.07 2.98
N THR A 98 17.31 4.44 1.83
CA THR A 98 18.27 3.51 1.21
C THR A 98 19.19 4.19 0.20
N GLY A 99 19.17 5.53 0.09
CA GLY A 99 19.96 6.24 -0.92
C GLY A 99 19.56 5.90 -2.36
N GLY A 100 18.37 5.32 -2.57
CA GLY A 100 17.90 4.87 -3.88
C GLY A 100 18.33 3.47 -4.28
N ASP A 101 18.98 2.69 -3.40
CA ASP A 101 19.23 1.27 -3.67
C ASP A 101 17.91 0.48 -3.67
N ILE A 102 17.51 0.03 -4.86
CA ILE A 102 16.26 -0.70 -5.06
C ILE A 102 16.29 -2.10 -4.43
N LYS A 103 17.47 -2.73 -4.30
CA LYS A 103 17.60 -4.02 -3.62
C LYS A 103 17.23 -3.85 -2.14
N ALA A 104 17.78 -2.83 -1.49
CA ALA A 104 17.44 -2.50 -0.11
C ALA A 104 15.97 -2.08 0.07
N VAL A 105 15.37 -1.36 -0.90
CA VAL A 105 13.93 -1.03 -0.87
C VAL A 105 13.09 -2.31 -0.87
N MET A 106 13.34 -3.22 -1.81
CA MET A 106 12.52 -4.41 -2.05
C MET A 106 12.75 -5.52 -1.03
N LEU A 107 14.01 -5.80 -0.68
CA LEU A 107 14.41 -6.94 0.15
C LEU A 107 14.56 -6.59 1.64
N GLY A 108 14.70 -5.31 1.96
CA GLY A 108 15.14 -4.85 3.28
C GLY A 108 16.66 -4.89 3.43
N SER A 109 17.20 -4.01 4.29
CA SER A 109 18.65 -3.75 4.37
C SER A 109 19.49 -4.98 4.70
N ARG A 110 19.01 -5.86 5.58
CA ARG A 110 19.72 -7.09 5.98
C ARG A 110 19.93 -8.04 4.79
N ARG A 111 18.90 -8.24 3.97
CA ARG A 111 18.91 -9.18 2.84
C ARG A 111 19.56 -8.58 1.58
N ALA A 112 19.55 -7.27 1.44
CA ALA A 112 20.20 -6.62 0.29
C ALA A 112 21.73 -6.68 0.35
N GLN A 113 22.30 -6.98 1.52
CA GLN A 113 23.75 -7.08 1.75
C GLN A 113 24.31 -8.50 1.57
N SER A 114 23.46 -9.52 1.41
CA SER A 114 23.86 -10.91 1.12
C SER A 114 23.95 -11.15 -0.38
#